data_AF-A0A085ZB63-F1
#
_entry.id   AF-A0A085ZB63-F1
#
_cell.length_a   1.000
_cell.length_b   1.000
_cell.length_c   1.000
_cell.angle_alpha   90.00
_cell.angle_beta   90.00
_cell.angle_gamma   90.00
#
_symmetry.space_group_name_H-M   'P 1'
#
loop_
_entity.id
_entity.type
_entity.pdbx_description
1 polymer ?
#
loop_
_entity_poly.entity_id
_entity_poly.type
_entity_poly.pdbx_seq_one_letter_code
_entity_poly.pdbx_strand_id
1 'polypeptide(L)'
;MLIWSLSFSQMPEMPKSYEIKLGQYEEELKTNTEAAQKKILALIDEAKKKELHLVSIRAYEVITYHYSTRDDSQNALKYAKAAVELAEQHNYPAEAAVMYGVIGQQYGRMGVDDDAKEYLQKGIDLIKKPKNDAEKHHLGNLYTYRIYTKETGKDSIRIYLKYSKLALATYLTIENKDLREKASALGYGNVGMFYGELKQYDSAFAALNKLLALNKGKNTYMSGGSYLQKGTLFLEMKKLDSAEINLKKSEEFLLGKGFINEEKELYSQFIKLYELKGDQNKLKEYKSAYLELENRQQKSRLNTATELIKNENKEKKSVISNFYKAVSGLGGVIIILIIILGQQRRKRLKEKAAFEAFRKNRISEEKYSTENNITENPEIKPANGEVPKNDTLNEETEIRLLQGLEKFEKEQGYNQKGIALGKIASQLNTNTKYLSMVIKNHKAGNFSNYINTLRINYIVDKIENAPEYRKYKLSYLAEETGFSSANAFSKVFKDVTGVSPSSYISLLGEEKTNDFT
;
A
#
# COMPACT_ATOMS: atom_id res chain seq x y z
N MET A 1 -11.22 -13.72 -31.95
CA MET A 1 -10.20 -13.23 -32.91
C MET A 1 -9.44 -12.08 -32.26
N LEU A 2 -8.32 -12.37 -31.61
CA LEU A 2 -7.43 -11.34 -31.08
C LEU A 2 -6.34 -11.10 -32.11
N ILE A 3 -6.20 -9.82 -32.48
CA ILE A 3 -5.30 -9.31 -33.51
C ILE A 3 -3.87 -9.49 -33.01
N TRP A 4 -3.30 -10.66 -33.29
CA TRP A 4 -1.86 -10.84 -33.32
C TRP A 4 -1.49 -11.02 -34.79
N SER A 5 -1.31 -9.91 -35.49
CA SER A 5 -0.38 -9.79 -36.62
C SER A 5 -0.62 -8.46 -37.31
N LEU A 6 0.22 -7.49 -37.02
CA LEU A 6 1.14 -6.90 -37.98
C LEU A 6 1.93 -5.85 -37.20
N SER A 7 3.24 -6.07 -37.08
CA SER A 7 4.13 -5.06 -36.52
C SER A 7 3.91 -3.76 -37.29
N PHE A 8 3.80 -2.66 -36.54
CA PHE A 8 3.66 -1.28 -36.98
C PHE A 8 4.90 -0.80 -37.76
N SER A 9 5.31 -1.54 -38.79
CA SER A 9 6.61 -1.40 -39.43
C SER A 9 6.65 -0.32 -40.51
N GLN A 10 5.55 0.38 -40.79
CA GLN A 10 5.56 1.56 -41.65
C GLN A 10 4.55 2.60 -41.15
N MET A 11 5.07 3.81 -40.84
CA MET A 11 4.40 5.12 -40.63
C MET A 11 4.26 5.60 -39.16
N PRO A 12 4.35 6.92 -38.86
CA PRO A 12 5.40 7.95 -39.14
C PRO A 12 6.66 7.76 -38.26
N GLU A 13 7.72 8.58 -38.47
CA GLU A 13 9.02 8.47 -37.77
C GLU A 13 8.94 8.75 -36.25
N MET A 14 8.46 7.76 -35.49
CA MET A 14 8.85 7.61 -34.10
C MET A 14 10.39 7.51 -34.03
N PRO A 15 11.06 8.19 -33.08
CA PRO A 15 12.51 8.03 -32.97
C PRO A 15 12.86 6.56 -32.72
N LYS A 16 13.79 6.02 -33.50
CA LYS A 16 14.09 4.57 -33.55
C LYS A 16 14.34 3.95 -32.17
N SER A 17 14.93 4.71 -31.25
CA SER A 17 15.15 4.27 -29.87
C SER A 17 13.85 3.93 -29.13
N TYR A 18 12.78 4.71 -29.34
CA TYR A 18 11.47 4.45 -28.71
C TYR A 18 10.74 3.30 -29.39
N GLU A 19 10.87 3.15 -30.71
CA GLU A 19 10.31 2.01 -31.44
C GLU A 19 10.91 0.69 -30.92
N ILE A 20 12.24 0.64 -30.77
CA ILE A 20 12.95 -0.53 -30.20
C ILE A 20 12.51 -0.78 -28.76
N LYS A 21 12.47 0.25 -27.90
CA LYS A 21 12.02 0.12 -26.50
C LYS A 21 10.59 -0.43 -26.43
N LEU A 22 9.68 0.13 -27.21
CA LEU A 22 8.27 -0.26 -27.19
C LEU A 22 8.09 -1.71 -27.67
N GLY A 23 8.79 -2.11 -28.74
CA GLY A 23 8.80 -3.50 -29.20
C GLY A 23 9.37 -4.48 -28.17
N GLN A 24 10.43 -4.10 -27.44
CA GLN A 24 10.96 -4.91 -26.33
C GLN A 24 9.93 -5.07 -25.20
N TYR A 25 9.25 -4.00 -24.83
CA TYR A 25 8.22 -4.06 -23.78
C TYR A 25 7.00 -4.87 -24.23
N GLU A 26 6.62 -4.79 -25.50
CA GLU A 26 5.55 -5.60 -26.07
C GLU A 26 5.86 -7.11 -26.03
N GLU A 27 7.10 -7.50 -26.36
CA GLU A 27 7.55 -8.89 -26.19
C GLU A 27 7.60 -9.29 -24.71
N GLU A 28 8.07 -8.41 -23.82
CA GLU A 28 8.11 -8.66 -22.37
C GLU A 28 6.71 -8.82 -21.77
N LEU A 29 5.65 -8.22 -22.34
CA LEU A 29 4.28 -8.41 -21.87
C LEU A 29 3.81 -9.88 -21.95
N LYS A 30 4.44 -10.70 -22.81
CA LYS A 30 4.14 -12.14 -22.93
C LYS A 30 4.74 -12.98 -21.80
N THR A 31 5.86 -12.54 -21.23
CA THR A 31 6.67 -13.35 -20.29
C THR A 31 6.75 -12.75 -18.88
N ASN A 32 6.77 -11.43 -18.76
CA ASN A 32 6.83 -10.69 -17.50
C ASN A 32 5.86 -9.49 -17.51
N THR A 33 4.56 -9.82 -17.45
CA THR A 33 3.46 -8.87 -17.66
C THR A 33 3.50 -7.65 -16.74
N GLU A 34 3.62 -7.82 -15.43
CA GLU A 34 3.55 -6.69 -14.48
C GLU A 34 4.73 -5.72 -14.64
N ALA A 35 5.94 -6.24 -14.87
CA ALA A 35 7.12 -5.41 -15.07
C ALA A 35 7.03 -4.62 -16.38
N ALA A 36 6.60 -5.28 -17.46
CA ALA A 36 6.40 -4.63 -18.76
C ALA A 36 5.31 -3.55 -18.72
N GLN A 37 4.19 -3.79 -18.03
CA GLN A 37 3.14 -2.79 -17.83
C GLN A 37 3.69 -1.53 -17.14
N LYS A 38 4.47 -1.68 -16.06
CA LYS A 38 5.11 -0.56 -15.37
C LYS A 38 6.06 0.22 -16.29
N LYS A 39 6.86 -0.49 -17.10
CA LYS A 39 7.77 0.13 -18.08
C LYS A 39 7.01 0.92 -19.15
N ILE A 40 5.90 0.39 -19.66
CA ILE A 40 5.08 1.08 -20.68
C ILE A 40 4.40 2.32 -20.08
N LEU A 41 3.86 2.24 -18.86
CA LEU A 41 3.28 3.39 -18.18
C LEU A 41 4.33 4.48 -17.91
N ALA A 42 5.54 4.10 -17.47
CA ALA A 42 6.65 5.04 -17.31
C ALA A 42 7.09 5.67 -18.65
N LEU A 43 7.07 4.90 -19.74
CA LEU A 43 7.37 5.39 -21.09
C LEU A 43 6.35 6.42 -21.56
N ILE A 44 5.06 6.20 -21.27
CA ILE A 44 3.99 7.16 -21.57
C ILE A 44 4.28 8.50 -20.87
N ASP A 45 4.58 8.45 -19.57
CA ASP A 45 4.87 9.66 -18.78
C ASP A 45 6.15 10.38 -19.25
N GLU A 46 7.20 9.62 -19.58
CA GLU A 46 8.44 10.15 -20.16
C GLU A 46 8.16 10.85 -21.50
N ALA A 47 7.45 10.18 -22.40
CA ALA A 47 7.15 10.70 -23.73
C ALA A 47 6.24 11.95 -23.67
N LYS A 48 5.26 11.97 -22.76
CA LYS A 48 4.42 13.16 -22.53
C LYS A 48 5.24 14.36 -22.06
N LYS A 49 6.16 14.16 -21.11
CA LYS A 49 7.06 15.23 -20.62
C LYS A 49 7.98 15.78 -21.71
N LYS A 50 8.30 14.97 -22.71
CA LYS A 50 9.16 15.33 -23.85
C LYS A 50 8.37 15.77 -25.09
N GLU A 51 7.04 15.91 -24.98
CA GLU A 51 6.15 16.27 -26.09
C GLU A 51 6.25 15.29 -27.29
N LEU A 52 6.64 14.05 -27.03
CA LEU A 52 6.69 12.97 -28.02
C LEU A 52 5.32 12.30 -28.13
N HIS A 53 4.32 13.06 -28.56
CA HIS A 53 2.90 12.66 -28.52
C HIS A 53 2.64 11.32 -29.22
N LEU A 54 3.19 11.10 -30.41
CA LEU A 54 3.06 9.84 -31.15
C LEU A 54 3.61 8.65 -30.35
N VAL A 55 4.72 8.81 -29.62
CA VAL A 55 5.27 7.75 -28.75
C VAL A 55 4.30 7.41 -27.63
N SER A 56 3.76 8.42 -26.97
CA SER A 56 2.76 8.24 -25.91
C SER A 56 1.50 7.54 -26.44
N ILE A 57 1.01 7.95 -27.61
CA ILE A 57 -0.16 7.33 -28.25
C ILE A 57 0.11 5.84 -28.51
N ARG A 58 1.20 5.50 -29.21
CA ARG A 58 1.55 4.11 -29.50
C ARG A 58 1.78 3.26 -28.25
N ALA A 59 2.36 3.85 -27.20
CA ALA A 59 2.49 3.16 -25.92
C ALA A 59 1.12 2.90 -25.26
N TYR A 60 0.17 3.83 -25.36
CA TYR A 60 -1.22 3.58 -24.99
C TYR A 60 -1.88 2.50 -25.84
N GLU A 61 -1.62 2.43 -27.15
CA GLU A 61 -2.16 1.37 -28.01
C GLU A 61 -1.68 -0.02 -27.55
N VAL A 62 -0.38 -0.19 -27.31
CA VAL A 62 0.20 -1.47 -26.86
C VAL A 62 -0.41 -1.94 -25.55
N ILE A 63 -0.51 -1.05 -24.55
CA ILE A 63 -1.11 -1.43 -23.26
C ILE A 63 -2.63 -1.66 -23.38
N THR A 64 -3.31 -0.93 -24.28
CA THR A 64 -4.73 -1.14 -24.58
C THR A 64 -4.98 -2.53 -25.17
N TYR A 65 -4.20 -2.93 -26.18
CA TYR A 65 -4.32 -4.26 -26.79
C TYR A 65 -3.98 -5.36 -25.78
N HIS A 66 -2.99 -5.14 -24.91
CA HIS A 66 -2.68 -6.06 -23.84
C HIS A 66 -3.88 -6.34 -22.93
N TYR A 67 -4.62 -5.32 -22.49
CA TYR A 67 -5.81 -5.49 -21.65
C TYR A 67 -6.99 -6.08 -22.44
N SER A 68 -7.21 -5.62 -23.68
CA SER A 68 -8.25 -6.15 -24.57
C SER A 68 -8.08 -7.65 -24.86
N THR A 69 -6.84 -8.15 -24.96
CA THR A 69 -6.55 -9.58 -25.16
C THR A 69 -6.79 -10.45 -23.92
N ARG A 70 -6.91 -9.85 -22.74
CA ARG A 70 -7.18 -10.53 -21.46
C ARG A 70 -8.61 -10.32 -20.97
N ASP A 71 -9.49 -9.81 -21.83
CA ASP A 71 -10.88 -9.45 -21.53
C ASP A 71 -11.04 -8.43 -20.38
N ASP A 72 -9.98 -7.67 -20.07
CA ASP A 72 -10.04 -6.53 -19.14
C ASP A 72 -10.55 -5.29 -19.87
N SER A 73 -11.88 -5.26 -20.07
CA SER A 73 -12.56 -4.19 -20.81
C SER A 73 -12.42 -2.83 -20.14
N GLN A 74 -12.33 -2.80 -18.80
CA GLN A 74 -12.22 -1.54 -18.04
C GLN A 74 -10.90 -0.84 -18.31
N ASN A 75 -9.77 -1.55 -18.18
CA ASN A 75 -8.47 -0.96 -18.46
C ASN A 75 -8.28 -0.71 -19.97
N ALA A 76 -8.76 -1.60 -20.83
CA ALA A 76 -8.72 -1.38 -22.28
C ALA A 76 -9.43 -0.07 -22.67
N LEU A 77 -10.65 0.16 -22.18
CA LEU A 77 -11.39 1.41 -22.43
C LEU A 77 -10.69 2.64 -21.84
N LYS A 78 -10.15 2.53 -20.61
CA LYS A 78 -9.41 3.63 -19.96
C LYS A 78 -8.24 4.11 -20.82
N TYR A 79 -7.39 3.20 -21.27
CA TYR A 79 -6.20 3.56 -22.04
C TYR A 79 -6.53 3.93 -23.49
N ALA A 80 -7.52 3.28 -24.11
CA ALA A 80 -7.97 3.65 -25.45
C ALA A 80 -8.54 5.07 -25.49
N LYS A 81 -9.35 5.47 -24.51
CA LYS A 81 -9.91 6.83 -24.43
C LYS A 81 -8.81 7.89 -24.24
N ALA A 82 -7.82 7.61 -23.38
CA ALA A 82 -6.66 8.49 -23.21
C ALA A 82 -5.83 8.63 -24.50
N ALA A 83 -5.71 7.55 -25.29
CA ALA A 83 -5.04 7.58 -26.58
C ALA A 83 -5.81 8.41 -27.61
N VAL A 84 -7.14 8.27 -27.69
CA VAL A 84 -8.02 9.06 -28.57
C VAL A 84 -7.89 10.55 -28.24
N GLU A 85 -8.03 10.93 -26.97
CA GLU A 85 -7.96 12.33 -26.54
C GLU A 85 -6.64 12.98 -26.97
N LEU A 86 -5.51 12.29 -26.72
CA LEU A 86 -4.19 12.77 -27.11
C LEU A 86 -4.01 12.81 -28.64
N ALA A 87 -4.53 11.81 -29.35
CA ALA A 87 -4.45 11.74 -30.80
C ALA A 87 -5.27 12.85 -31.48
N GLU A 88 -6.49 13.14 -31.01
CA GLU A 88 -7.32 14.23 -31.53
C GLU A 88 -6.71 15.60 -31.22
N GLN A 89 -6.23 15.80 -29.98
CA GLN A 89 -5.59 17.06 -29.57
C GLN A 89 -4.39 17.43 -30.45
N HIS A 90 -3.62 16.43 -30.89
CA HIS A 90 -2.39 16.63 -31.67
C HIS A 90 -2.50 16.21 -33.14
N ASN A 91 -3.73 16.03 -33.65
CA ASN A 91 -4.02 15.77 -35.07
C ASN A 91 -3.37 14.48 -35.63
N TYR A 92 -3.55 13.36 -34.91
CA TYR A 92 -3.19 11.99 -35.31
C TYR A 92 -4.46 11.17 -35.65
N PRO A 93 -5.13 11.44 -36.78
CA PRO A 93 -6.44 10.85 -37.08
C PRO A 93 -6.38 9.33 -37.31
N ALA A 94 -5.26 8.80 -37.81
CA ALA A 94 -5.11 7.36 -38.04
C ALA A 94 -5.04 6.60 -36.70
N GLU A 95 -4.24 7.08 -35.77
CA GLU A 95 -4.12 6.54 -34.42
C GLU A 95 -5.45 6.66 -33.63
N ALA A 96 -6.12 7.82 -33.73
CA ALA A 96 -7.45 8.01 -33.14
C ALA A 96 -8.45 6.99 -33.71
N ALA A 97 -8.46 6.77 -35.03
CA ALA A 97 -9.34 5.80 -35.67
C ALA A 97 -9.08 4.36 -35.21
N VAL A 98 -7.82 3.95 -35.01
CA VAL A 98 -7.49 2.62 -34.46
C VAL A 98 -8.07 2.46 -33.06
N MET A 99 -7.91 3.46 -32.20
CA MET A 99 -8.40 3.42 -30.82
C MET A 99 -9.92 3.48 -30.73
N TYR A 100 -10.59 4.25 -31.59
CA TYR A 100 -12.04 4.17 -31.76
C TYR A 100 -12.50 2.77 -32.16
N GLY A 101 -11.74 2.09 -33.03
CA GLY A 101 -11.93 0.69 -33.36
C GLY A 101 -11.91 -0.24 -32.14
N VAL A 102 -10.92 -0.05 -31.26
CA VAL A 102 -10.80 -0.84 -30.03
C VAL A 102 -11.95 -0.55 -29.07
N ILE A 103 -12.29 0.73 -28.85
CA ILE A 103 -13.42 1.14 -28.00
C ILE A 103 -14.72 0.51 -28.49
N GLY A 104 -14.99 0.61 -29.80
CA GLY A 104 -16.17 0.01 -30.41
C GLY A 104 -16.23 -1.50 -30.20
N GLN A 105 -15.09 -2.19 -30.34
CA GLN A 105 -15.00 -3.62 -30.06
C GLN A 105 -15.32 -3.95 -28.59
N GLN A 106 -14.82 -3.17 -27.62
CA GLN A 106 -15.10 -3.41 -26.21
C GLN A 106 -16.59 -3.24 -25.89
N TYR A 107 -17.22 -2.17 -26.37
CA TYR A 107 -18.66 -1.97 -26.19
C TYR A 107 -19.49 -3.09 -26.84
N GLY A 108 -19.09 -3.55 -28.04
CA GLY A 108 -19.74 -4.69 -28.70
C GLY A 108 -19.63 -5.99 -27.89
N ARG A 109 -18.47 -6.28 -27.27
CA ARG A 109 -18.30 -7.44 -26.36
C ARG A 109 -19.20 -7.35 -25.13
N MET A 110 -19.46 -6.14 -24.64
CA MET A 110 -20.36 -5.88 -23.52
C MET A 110 -21.86 -5.90 -23.91
N GLY A 111 -22.18 -6.08 -25.19
CA GLY A 111 -23.55 -6.04 -25.72
C GLY A 111 -24.14 -4.63 -25.81
N VAL A 112 -23.28 -3.60 -25.73
CA VAL A 112 -23.68 -2.19 -25.85
C VAL A 112 -23.50 -1.77 -27.31
N ASP A 113 -24.33 -2.36 -28.17
CA ASP A 113 -24.12 -2.32 -29.62
C ASP A 113 -24.28 -0.92 -30.23
N ASP A 114 -25.14 -0.07 -29.69
CA ASP A 114 -25.33 1.29 -30.21
C ASP A 114 -24.08 2.16 -30.02
N ASP A 115 -23.49 2.16 -28.82
CA ASP A 115 -22.21 2.82 -28.56
C ASP A 115 -21.09 2.23 -29.42
N ALA A 116 -21.06 0.91 -29.56
CA ALA A 116 -20.09 0.23 -30.41
C ALA A 116 -20.15 0.75 -31.85
N LYS A 117 -21.35 0.85 -32.42
CA LYS A 117 -21.58 1.37 -33.77
C LYS A 117 -21.16 2.82 -33.90
N GLU A 118 -21.49 3.67 -32.93
CA GLU A 118 -21.12 5.08 -32.94
C GLU A 118 -19.59 5.26 -32.97
N TYR A 119 -18.87 4.59 -32.07
CA TYR A 119 -17.41 4.70 -32.01
C TYR A 119 -16.73 4.14 -33.27
N LEU A 120 -17.21 3.01 -33.80
CA LEU A 120 -16.71 2.49 -35.08
C LEU A 120 -16.94 3.48 -36.23
N GLN A 121 -18.09 4.15 -36.27
CA GLN A 121 -18.38 5.16 -37.29
C GLN A 121 -17.46 6.38 -37.16
N LYS A 122 -17.20 6.87 -35.94
CA LYS A 122 -16.21 7.95 -35.69
C LYS A 122 -14.84 7.59 -36.28
N GLY A 123 -14.36 6.38 -36.01
CA GLY A 123 -13.11 5.89 -36.59
C GLY A 123 -13.14 5.85 -38.13
N ILE A 124 -14.23 5.35 -38.72
CA ILE A 124 -14.39 5.29 -40.18
C ILE A 124 -14.34 6.70 -40.78
N ASP A 125 -15.04 7.66 -40.18
CA ASP A 125 -15.14 9.03 -40.71
C ASP A 125 -13.79 9.76 -40.71
N LEU A 126 -12.92 9.48 -39.74
CA LEU A 126 -11.56 10.04 -39.64
C LEU A 126 -10.65 9.58 -40.79
N ILE A 127 -10.74 8.30 -41.20
CA ILE A 127 -9.85 7.70 -42.21
C ILE A 127 -10.56 7.21 -43.47
N LYS A 128 -11.77 7.70 -43.76
CA LYS A 128 -12.58 7.30 -44.92
C LYS A 128 -11.91 7.48 -46.29
N LYS A 129 -10.88 8.33 -46.35
CA LYS A 129 -10.01 8.54 -47.51
C LYS A 129 -8.57 8.13 -47.13
N PRO A 130 -8.28 6.83 -47.07
CA PRO A 130 -7.01 6.35 -46.56
C PRO A 130 -5.86 6.76 -47.49
N LYS A 131 -4.79 7.31 -46.91
CA LYS A 131 -3.67 7.90 -47.67
C LYS A 131 -2.55 6.91 -47.99
N ASN A 132 -2.50 5.80 -47.24
CA ASN A 132 -1.41 4.86 -47.26
C ASN A 132 -1.91 3.46 -46.87
N ASP A 133 -1.04 2.46 -46.98
CA ASP A 133 -1.40 1.06 -46.73
C ASP A 133 -1.83 0.78 -45.27
N ALA A 134 -1.28 1.50 -44.29
CA ALA A 134 -1.67 1.33 -42.90
C ALA A 134 -3.11 1.84 -42.67
N GLU A 135 -3.45 3.03 -43.17
CA GLU A 135 -4.80 3.57 -43.11
C GLU A 135 -5.79 2.71 -43.90
N LYS A 136 -5.42 2.17 -45.07
CA LYS A 136 -6.27 1.21 -45.80
C LYS A 136 -6.54 -0.03 -44.95
N HIS A 137 -5.51 -0.58 -44.29
CA HIS A 137 -5.66 -1.73 -43.40
C HIS A 137 -6.53 -1.41 -42.18
N HIS A 138 -6.33 -0.25 -41.53
CA HIS A 138 -7.13 0.18 -40.40
C HIS A 138 -8.60 0.42 -40.78
N LEU A 139 -8.87 1.07 -41.92
CA LEU A 139 -10.23 1.27 -42.41
C LEU A 139 -10.93 -0.07 -42.70
N GLY A 140 -10.24 -1.01 -43.34
CA GLY A 140 -10.76 -2.36 -43.55
C GLY A 140 -11.06 -3.09 -42.24
N ASN A 141 -10.23 -2.90 -41.20
CA ASN A 141 -10.45 -3.46 -39.86
C ASN A 141 -11.68 -2.85 -39.18
N LEU A 142 -11.90 -1.54 -39.31
CA LEU A 142 -13.09 -0.89 -38.76
C LEU A 142 -14.37 -1.41 -39.42
N TYR A 143 -14.38 -1.58 -40.75
CA TYR A 143 -15.49 -2.24 -41.44
C TYR A 143 -15.67 -3.68 -40.98
N THR A 144 -14.57 -4.41 -40.75
CA THR A 144 -14.63 -5.76 -40.19
C THR A 144 -15.25 -5.76 -38.79
N TYR A 145 -14.94 -4.79 -37.91
CA TYR A 145 -15.53 -4.74 -36.57
C TYR A 145 -17.04 -4.49 -36.59
N ARG A 146 -17.58 -3.81 -37.61
CA ARG A 146 -19.03 -3.64 -37.77
C ARG A 146 -19.79 -4.95 -37.97
N ILE A 147 -19.13 -6.05 -38.34
CA ILE A 147 -19.77 -7.37 -38.45
C ILE A 147 -19.98 -8.04 -37.08
N TYR A 148 -19.28 -7.58 -36.05
CA TYR A 148 -19.35 -8.13 -34.69
C TYR A 148 -20.21 -7.30 -33.74
N THR A 149 -20.72 -6.15 -34.20
CA THR A 149 -21.73 -5.36 -33.49
C THR A 149 -23.11 -5.83 -33.91
N LYS A 150 -23.96 -6.22 -32.96
CA LYS A 150 -25.26 -6.81 -33.25
C LYS A 150 -26.15 -5.81 -33.99
N GLU A 151 -26.72 -6.27 -35.10
CA GLU A 151 -27.76 -5.57 -35.84
C GLU A 151 -29.13 -6.22 -35.52
N THR A 152 -30.13 -5.37 -35.29
CA THR A 152 -31.51 -5.81 -35.06
C THR A 152 -32.30 -5.80 -36.38
N GLY A 153 -33.26 -6.71 -36.52
CA GLY A 153 -34.14 -6.78 -37.68
C GLY A 153 -33.75 -7.81 -38.74
N LYS A 154 -34.62 -7.95 -39.75
CA LYS A 154 -34.57 -9.02 -40.77
C LYS A 154 -33.40 -8.86 -41.78
N ASP A 155 -32.79 -7.68 -41.85
CA ASP A 155 -31.73 -7.36 -42.82
C ASP A 155 -30.31 -7.41 -42.23
N SER A 156 -30.15 -7.87 -40.99
CA SER A 156 -28.85 -7.92 -40.29
C SER A 156 -27.75 -8.61 -41.12
N ILE A 157 -28.03 -9.77 -41.70
CA ILE A 157 -27.07 -10.52 -42.54
C ILE A 157 -26.65 -9.70 -43.78
N ARG A 158 -27.57 -8.93 -44.38
CA ARG A 158 -27.25 -8.07 -45.53
C ARG A 158 -26.36 -6.90 -45.13
N ILE A 159 -26.55 -6.36 -43.94
CA ILE A 159 -25.69 -5.31 -43.36
C ILE A 159 -24.28 -5.87 -43.12
N TYR A 160 -24.16 -7.04 -42.52
CA TYR A 160 -22.86 -7.69 -42.30
C TYR A 160 -22.15 -8.02 -43.61
N LEU A 161 -22.88 -8.49 -44.63
CA LEU A 161 -22.31 -8.71 -45.96
C LEU A 161 -21.85 -7.40 -46.60
N LYS A 162 -22.60 -6.30 -46.46
CA LYS A 162 -22.21 -4.96 -46.95
C LYS A 162 -20.87 -4.53 -46.34
N TYR A 163 -20.74 -4.60 -45.02
CA TYR A 163 -19.49 -4.21 -44.34
C TYR A 163 -18.33 -5.17 -44.66
N SER A 164 -18.60 -6.47 -44.79
CA SER A 164 -17.59 -7.45 -45.22
C SER A 164 -17.06 -7.15 -46.62
N LYS A 165 -17.93 -6.73 -47.55
CA LYS A 165 -17.55 -6.30 -48.89
C LYS A 165 -16.74 -5.00 -48.88
N LEU A 166 -17.13 -4.03 -48.05
CA LEU A 166 -16.38 -2.77 -47.88
C LEU A 166 -14.97 -3.05 -47.33
N ALA A 167 -14.86 -3.91 -46.32
CA ALA A 167 -13.58 -4.35 -45.76
C ALA A 167 -12.71 -5.00 -46.84
N LEU A 168 -13.25 -6.01 -47.55
CA LEU A 168 -12.53 -6.71 -48.61
C LEU A 168 -12.08 -5.77 -49.74
N ALA A 169 -12.97 -4.91 -50.22
CA ALA A 169 -12.64 -3.93 -51.25
C ALA A 169 -11.50 -3.02 -50.80
N THR A 170 -11.54 -2.56 -49.54
CA THR A 170 -10.48 -1.73 -48.96
C THR A 170 -9.15 -2.49 -48.90
N TYR A 171 -9.14 -3.73 -48.39
CA TYR A 171 -7.92 -4.54 -48.31
C TYR A 171 -7.28 -4.80 -49.67
N LEU A 172 -8.08 -4.99 -50.72
CA LEU A 172 -7.57 -5.22 -52.08
C LEU A 172 -6.83 -4.02 -52.67
N THR A 173 -7.04 -2.80 -52.13
CA THR A 173 -6.32 -1.58 -52.54
C THR A 173 -4.95 -1.39 -51.89
N ILE A 174 -4.58 -2.24 -50.92
CA ILE A 174 -3.26 -2.22 -50.27
C ILE A 174 -2.18 -2.58 -51.29
N GLU A 175 -1.12 -1.79 -51.36
CA GLU A 175 -0.03 -1.99 -52.33
C GLU A 175 0.93 -3.10 -51.89
N ASN A 176 1.31 -3.08 -50.62
CA ASN A 176 2.13 -4.10 -49.98
C ASN A 176 1.47 -5.47 -50.12
N LYS A 177 2.10 -6.33 -50.91
CA LYS A 177 1.54 -7.63 -51.30
C LYS A 177 1.28 -8.55 -50.10
N ASP A 178 2.21 -8.67 -49.16
CA ASP A 178 2.07 -9.58 -48.02
C ASP A 178 0.93 -9.11 -47.09
N LEU A 179 0.88 -7.80 -46.81
CA LEU A 179 -0.20 -7.18 -46.06
C LEU A 179 -1.56 -7.36 -46.75
N ARG A 180 -1.62 -7.09 -48.06
CA ARG A 180 -2.83 -7.27 -48.87
C ARG A 180 -3.31 -8.70 -48.84
N GLU A 181 -2.44 -9.68 -49.08
CA GLU A 181 -2.81 -11.10 -49.12
C GLU A 181 -3.36 -11.57 -47.76
N LYS A 182 -2.71 -11.19 -46.66
CA LYS A 182 -3.17 -11.51 -45.30
C LYS A 182 -4.54 -10.89 -44.98
N ALA A 183 -4.69 -9.59 -45.22
CA ALA A 183 -5.91 -8.87 -44.88
C ALA A 183 -7.09 -9.28 -45.79
N SER A 184 -6.86 -9.44 -47.09
CA SER A 184 -7.91 -9.87 -48.02
C SER A 184 -8.33 -11.32 -47.79
N ALA A 185 -7.45 -12.22 -47.33
CA ALA A 185 -7.84 -13.58 -46.95
C ALA A 185 -8.94 -13.56 -45.87
N LEU A 186 -8.77 -12.75 -44.82
CA LEU A 186 -9.82 -12.52 -43.80
C LEU A 186 -11.11 -11.97 -44.43
N GLY A 187 -11.00 -10.95 -45.28
CA GLY A 187 -12.14 -10.34 -45.97
C GLY A 187 -12.93 -11.34 -46.83
N TYR A 188 -12.25 -12.20 -47.58
CA TYR A 188 -12.89 -13.27 -48.35
C TYR A 188 -13.61 -14.29 -47.47
N GLY A 189 -13.06 -14.60 -46.29
CA GLY A 189 -13.70 -15.50 -45.32
C GLY A 189 -15.02 -14.94 -44.81
N ASN A 190 -15.02 -13.67 -44.39
CA ASN A 190 -16.24 -13.00 -43.90
C ASN A 190 -17.30 -12.88 -45.00
N VAL A 191 -16.90 -12.49 -46.22
CA VAL A 191 -17.80 -12.45 -47.38
C VAL A 191 -18.36 -13.83 -47.70
N GLY A 192 -17.53 -14.87 -47.67
CA GLY A 192 -17.95 -16.26 -47.90
C GLY A 192 -18.98 -16.74 -46.89
N MET A 193 -18.75 -16.44 -45.61
CA MET A 193 -19.65 -16.77 -44.50
C MET A 193 -21.05 -16.16 -44.72
N PHE A 194 -21.13 -14.84 -44.92
CA PHE A 194 -22.43 -14.18 -45.06
C PHE A 194 -23.14 -14.48 -46.39
N TYR A 195 -22.41 -14.78 -47.47
CA TYR A 195 -23.04 -15.35 -48.66
C TYR A 195 -23.65 -16.73 -48.38
N GLY A 196 -22.97 -17.55 -47.58
CA GLY A 196 -23.46 -18.84 -47.13
C GLY A 196 -24.77 -18.73 -46.35
N GLU A 197 -24.82 -17.82 -45.37
CA GLU A 197 -26.05 -17.58 -44.59
C GLU A 197 -27.22 -17.08 -45.46
N LEU A 198 -26.93 -16.29 -46.50
CA LEU A 198 -27.92 -15.88 -47.50
C LEU A 198 -28.22 -16.95 -48.55
N LYS A 199 -27.67 -18.16 -48.41
CA LYS A 199 -27.81 -19.31 -49.32
C LYS A 199 -27.34 -19.01 -50.76
N GLN A 200 -26.42 -18.06 -50.92
CA GLN A 200 -25.77 -17.75 -52.19
C GLN A 200 -24.52 -18.62 -52.36
N TYR A 201 -24.76 -19.94 -52.53
CA TYR A 201 -23.72 -20.96 -52.42
C TYR A 201 -22.53 -20.75 -53.37
N ASP A 202 -22.76 -20.40 -54.63
CA ASP A 202 -21.67 -20.22 -55.61
C ASP A 202 -20.73 -19.06 -55.20
N SER A 203 -21.32 -17.96 -54.72
CA SER A 203 -20.56 -16.81 -54.22
C SER A 203 -19.81 -17.15 -52.93
N ALA A 204 -20.44 -17.93 -52.04
CA ALA A 204 -19.82 -18.40 -50.82
C ALA A 204 -18.60 -19.29 -51.12
N PHE A 205 -18.75 -20.29 -51.99
CA PHE A 205 -17.65 -21.18 -52.37
C PHE A 205 -16.54 -20.45 -53.11
N ALA A 206 -16.86 -19.52 -54.01
CA ALA A 206 -15.85 -18.71 -54.70
C ALA A 206 -14.99 -17.90 -53.71
N ALA A 207 -15.63 -17.25 -52.73
CA ALA A 207 -14.93 -16.49 -51.70
C ALA A 207 -14.08 -17.40 -50.79
N LEU A 208 -14.63 -18.51 -50.29
CA LEU A 208 -13.90 -19.46 -49.44
C LEU A 208 -12.72 -20.10 -50.16
N ASN A 209 -12.85 -20.44 -51.46
CA ASN A 209 -11.74 -20.94 -52.26
C ASN A 209 -10.64 -19.89 -52.45
N LYS A 210 -11.02 -18.61 -52.61
CA LYS A 210 -10.06 -17.51 -52.71
C LYS A 210 -9.31 -17.31 -51.39
N LEU A 211 -9.99 -17.35 -50.24
CA LEU A 211 -9.34 -17.36 -48.92
C LEU A 211 -8.32 -18.50 -48.84
N LEU A 212 -8.72 -19.74 -49.14
CA LEU A 212 -7.83 -20.90 -49.03
C LEU A 212 -6.59 -20.77 -49.93
N ALA A 213 -6.75 -20.24 -51.14
CA ALA A 213 -5.66 -20.01 -52.08
C ALA A 213 -4.67 -18.92 -51.60
N LEU A 214 -5.15 -17.90 -50.89
CA LEU A 214 -4.31 -16.86 -50.28
C LEU A 214 -3.62 -17.36 -49.01
N ASN A 215 -4.36 -18.07 -48.15
CA ASN A 215 -3.84 -18.56 -46.87
C ASN A 215 -2.81 -19.69 -47.05
N LYS A 216 -2.96 -20.55 -48.08
CA LYS A 216 -2.05 -21.66 -48.40
C LYS A 216 -1.72 -22.57 -47.22
N GLY A 217 -2.67 -22.75 -46.30
CA GLY A 217 -2.47 -23.56 -45.10
C GLY A 217 -1.67 -22.89 -43.97
N LYS A 218 -1.16 -21.66 -44.15
CA LYS A 218 -0.30 -20.98 -43.16
C LYS A 218 -1.03 -20.71 -41.84
N ASN A 219 -2.23 -20.13 -41.92
CA ASN A 219 -3.08 -19.96 -40.75
C ASN A 219 -3.98 -21.19 -40.59
N THR A 220 -3.66 -22.02 -39.60
CA THR A 220 -4.36 -23.28 -39.31
C THR A 220 -5.85 -23.05 -39.02
N TYR A 221 -6.15 -22.04 -38.20
CA TYR A 221 -7.52 -21.69 -37.83
C TYR A 221 -8.36 -21.29 -39.06
N MET A 222 -7.82 -20.40 -39.91
CA MET A 222 -8.52 -19.96 -41.13
C MET A 222 -8.77 -21.12 -42.10
N SER A 223 -7.80 -22.02 -42.27
CA SER A 223 -7.98 -23.21 -43.12
C SER A 223 -9.08 -24.12 -42.57
N GLY A 224 -8.99 -24.48 -41.29
CA GLY A 224 -9.96 -25.34 -40.63
C GLY A 224 -11.37 -24.75 -40.68
N GLY A 225 -11.55 -23.52 -40.21
CA GLY A 225 -12.84 -22.84 -40.23
C GLY A 225 -13.43 -22.70 -41.65
N SER A 226 -12.61 -22.50 -42.68
CA SER A 226 -13.10 -22.42 -44.07
C SER A 226 -13.57 -23.77 -44.59
N TYR A 227 -12.85 -24.85 -44.29
CA TYR A 227 -13.29 -26.20 -44.66
C TYR A 227 -14.54 -26.62 -43.87
N LEU A 228 -14.64 -26.26 -42.59
CA LEU A 228 -15.84 -26.45 -41.79
C LEU A 228 -17.04 -25.78 -42.45
N GLN A 229 -16.94 -24.48 -42.77
CA GLN A 229 -18.01 -23.75 -43.47
C GLN A 229 -18.39 -24.41 -44.80
N LYS A 230 -17.41 -24.80 -45.62
CA LYS A 230 -17.70 -25.52 -46.87
C LYS A 230 -18.45 -26.83 -46.62
N GLY A 231 -18.04 -27.59 -45.60
CA GLY A 231 -18.71 -28.82 -45.18
C GLY A 231 -20.16 -28.58 -44.77
N THR A 232 -20.41 -27.56 -43.94
CA THR A 232 -21.74 -27.14 -43.51
C THR A 232 -22.62 -26.74 -44.70
N LEU A 233 -22.11 -25.93 -45.64
CA LEU A 233 -22.86 -25.54 -46.84
C LEU A 233 -23.21 -26.74 -47.72
N PHE A 234 -22.29 -27.69 -47.91
CA PHE A 234 -22.59 -28.92 -48.64
C PHE A 234 -23.63 -29.79 -47.92
N LEU A 235 -23.63 -29.84 -46.58
CA LEU A 235 -24.68 -30.53 -45.80
C LEU A 235 -26.05 -29.91 -46.02
N GLU A 236 -26.14 -28.57 -46.02
CA GLU A 236 -27.40 -27.86 -46.30
C GLU A 236 -27.92 -28.15 -47.70
N MET A 237 -27.01 -28.26 -48.67
CA MET A 237 -27.32 -28.68 -50.04
C MET A 237 -27.57 -30.19 -50.18
N LYS A 238 -27.53 -30.96 -49.09
CA LYS A 238 -27.65 -32.43 -49.06
C LYS A 238 -26.60 -33.18 -49.91
N LYS A 239 -25.45 -32.55 -50.17
CA LYS A 239 -24.31 -33.16 -50.88
C LYS A 239 -23.38 -33.86 -49.89
N LEU A 240 -23.82 -35.00 -49.36
CA LEU A 240 -23.20 -35.67 -48.20
C LEU A 240 -21.71 -36.02 -48.40
N ASP A 241 -21.32 -36.50 -49.58
CA ASP A 241 -19.91 -36.87 -49.82
C ASP A 241 -18.99 -35.65 -49.91
N SER A 242 -19.48 -34.57 -50.54
CA SER A 242 -18.73 -33.30 -50.57
C SER A 242 -18.62 -32.68 -49.18
N ALA A 243 -19.68 -32.81 -48.37
CA ALA A 243 -19.63 -32.42 -46.97
C ALA A 243 -18.57 -33.20 -46.20
N GLU A 244 -18.60 -34.52 -46.27
CA GLU A 244 -17.64 -35.40 -45.58
C GLU A 244 -16.18 -35.07 -45.93
N ILE A 245 -15.89 -34.88 -47.22
CA ILE A 245 -14.54 -34.51 -47.67
C ILE A 245 -14.08 -33.19 -47.04
N ASN A 246 -14.94 -32.18 -46.98
CA ASN A 246 -14.56 -30.88 -46.42
C ASN A 246 -14.51 -30.92 -44.89
N LEU A 247 -15.40 -31.64 -44.21
CA LEU A 247 -15.34 -31.79 -42.75
C LEU A 247 -14.08 -32.56 -42.32
N LYS A 248 -13.68 -33.62 -43.03
CA LYS A 248 -12.40 -34.32 -42.76
C LYS A 248 -11.19 -33.42 -42.96
N LYS A 249 -11.18 -32.60 -44.02
CA LYS A 249 -10.14 -31.57 -44.18
C LYS A 249 -10.13 -30.58 -43.02
N SER A 250 -11.31 -30.18 -42.53
CA SER A 250 -11.41 -29.31 -41.35
C SER A 250 -10.84 -29.98 -40.10
N GLU A 251 -11.07 -31.28 -39.92
CA GLU A 251 -10.56 -32.08 -38.81
C GLU A 251 -9.03 -32.04 -38.72
N GLU A 252 -8.33 -32.23 -39.85
CA GLU A 252 -6.86 -32.13 -39.93
C GLU A 252 -6.31 -30.78 -39.44
N PHE A 253 -7.09 -29.70 -39.62
CA PHE A 253 -6.71 -28.37 -39.20
C PHE A 253 -7.12 -28.04 -37.77
N LEU A 254 -8.27 -28.49 -37.28
CA LEU A 254 -8.82 -28.02 -36.00
C LEU A 254 -8.57 -28.96 -34.83
N LEU A 255 -8.68 -30.28 -35.05
CA LEU A 255 -8.79 -31.24 -33.96
C LEU A 255 -7.52 -31.31 -33.13
N GLY A 256 -7.67 -31.23 -31.80
CA GLY A 256 -6.55 -31.33 -30.85
C GLY A 256 -5.62 -30.11 -30.81
N LYS A 257 -5.98 -29.00 -31.47
CA LYS A 257 -5.16 -27.77 -31.52
C LYS A 257 -5.65 -26.65 -30.61
N GLY A 258 -6.64 -26.93 -29.76
CA GLY A 258 -7.12 -26.00 -28.73
C GLY A 258 -8.22 -25.06 -29.22
N PHE A 259 -8.82 -25.32 -30.39
CA PHE A 259 -9.94 -24.55 -30.94
C PHE A 259 -11.27 -25.16 -30.48
N ILE A 260 -11.49 -25.21 -29.16
CA ILE A 260 -12.57 -26.00 -28.54
C ILE A 260 -13.95 -25.69 -29.13
N ASN A 261 -14.24 -24.43 -29.45
CA ASN A 261 -15.54 -24.05 -29.99
C ASN A 261 -15.71 -24.56 -31.42
N GLU A 262 -14.68 -24.44 -32.25
CA GLU A 262 -14.66 -24.93 -33.62
C GLU A 262 -14.61 -26.47 -33.67
N GLU A 263 -13.97 -27.13 -32.71
CA GLU A 263 -14.00 -28.59 -32.53
C GLU A 263 -15.43 -29.07 -32.18
N LYS A 264 -16.13 -28.38 -31.26
CA LYS A 264 -17.54 -28.68 -30.97
C LYS A 264 -18.42 -28.54 -32.21
N GLU A 265 -18.25 -27.45 -32.96
CA GLU A 265 -19.02 -27.21 -34.17
C GLU A 265 -18.71 -28.28 -35.24
N LEU A 266 -17.44 -28.63 -35.43
CA LEU A 266 -17.04 -29.71 -36.34
C LEU A 266 -17.70 -31.05 -35.97
N TYR A 267 -17.68 -31.43 -34.70
CA TYR A 267 -18.35 -32.64 -34.24
C TYR A 267 -19.87 -32.58 -34.44
N SER A 268 -20.50 -31.43 -34.18
CA SER A 268 -21.93 -31.22 -34.47
C SER A 268 -22.25 -31.47 -35.95
N GLN A 269 -21.41 -30.97 -36.86
CA GLN A 269 -21.58 -31.19 -38.30
C GLN A 269 -21.34 -32.65 -38.70
N PHE A 270 -20.37 -33.34 -38.11
CA PHE A 270 -20.17 -34.79 -38.34
C PHE A 270 -21.35 -35.63 -37.83
N ILE A 271 -21.91 -35.29 -36.66
CA ILE A 271 -23.11 -35.94 -36.11
C ILE A 271 -24.26 -35.81 -37.12
N LYS A 272 -24.53 -34.59 -37.61
CA LYS A 272 -25.56 -34.33 -38.62
C LYS A 272 -25.29 -35.09 -39.93
N LEU A 273 -24.05 -35.12 -40.40
CA LEU A 273 -23.65 -35.86 -41.59
C LEU A 273 -23.97 -37.36 -41.46
N TYR A 274 -23.50 -38.02 -40.39
CA TYR A 274 -23.62 -39.46 -40.25
C TYR A 274 -25.03 -39.91 -39.83
N GLU A 275 -25.80 -39.03 -39.20
CA GLU A 275 -27.25 -39.21 -39.05
C GLU A 275 -27.95 -39.26 -40.42
N LEU A 276 -27.64 -38.32 -41.33
CA LEU A 276 -28.20 -38.30 -42.68
C LEU A 276 -27.70 -39.46 -43.57
N LYS A 277 -26.47 -39.95 -43.36
CA LYS A 277 -25.93 -41.14 -44.07
C LYS A 277 -26.44 -42.46 -43.49
N GLY A 278 -27.06 -42.45 -42.30
CA GLY A 278 -27.51 -43.66 -41.61
C GLY A 278 -26.40 -44.52 -40.99
N ASP A 279 -25.18 -43.97 -40.84
CA ASP A 279 -24.05 -44.70 -40.25
C ASP A 279 -24.08 -44.59 -38.72
N GLN A 280 -24.66 -45.59 -38.07
CA GLN A 280 -24.82 -45.62 -36.61
C GLN A 280 -23.48 -45.73 -35.86
N ASN A 281 -22.46 -46.36 -36.45
CA ASN A 281 -21.17 -46.53 -35.81
C ASN A 281 -20.44 -45.19 -35.72
N LYS A 282 -20.35 -44.48 -36.85
CA LYS A 282 -19.76 -43.14 -36.89
C LYS A 282 -20.57 -42.13 -36.09
N LEU A 283 -21.89 -42.21 -36.13
CA LEU A 283 -22.75 -41.36 -35.32
C LEU A 283 -22.46 -41.51 -33.81
N LYS A 284 -22.32 -42.75 -33.33
CA LYS A 284 -21.98 -43.03 -31.93
C LYS A 284 -20.60 -42.51 -31.55
N GLU A 285 -19.61 -42.70 -32.43
CA GLU A 285 -18.23 -42.20 -32.26
C GLU A 285 -18.23 -40.68 -32.05
N TYR A 286 -18.81 -39.92 -32.98
CA TYR A 286 -18.79 -38.46 -32.92
C TYR A 286 -19.68 -37.88 -31.81
N LYS A 287 -20.82 -38.52 -31.47
CA LYS A 287 -21.61 -38.15 -30.28
C LYS A 287 -20.81 -38.31 -28.99
N SER A 288 -20.03 -39.39 -28.88
CA SER A 288 -19.19 -39.65 -27.71
C SER A 288 -18.07 -38.61 -27.60
N ALA A 289 -17.40 -38.31 -28.71
CA ALA A 289 -16.34 -37.30 -28.76
C ALA A 289 -16.87 -35.89 -28.42
N TYR A 290 -18.04 -35.51 -28.95
CA TYR A 290 -18.70 -34.25 -28.60
C TYR A 290 -19.00 -34.14 -27.10
N LEU A 291 -19.55 -35.20 -26.49
CA LEU A 291 -19.89 -35.21 -25.07
C LEU A 291 -18.64 -35.17 -24.18
N GLU A 292 -17.56 -35.86 -24.56
CA GLU A 292 -16.29 -35.78 -23.85
C GLU A 292 -15.72 -34.36 -23.85
N LEU A 293 -15.76 -33.68 -25.01
CA LEU A 293 -15.31 -32.31 -25.16
C LEU A 293 -16.14 -31.34 -24.30
N GLU A 294 -17.46 -31.52 -24.27
CA GLU A 294 -18.38 -30.73 -23.44
C GLU A 294 -18.11 -30.94 -21.94
N ASN A 295 -17.93 -32.18 -21.49
CA ASN A 295 -17.56 -32.50 -20.11
C ASN A 295 -16.21 -31.89 -19.71
N ARG A 296 -15.21 -31.94 -20.61
CA ARG A 296 -13.90 -31.31 -20.40
C ARG A 296 -14.02 -29.80 -20.24
N GLN A 297 -14.82 -29.16 -21.08
CA GLN A 297 -15.09 -27.71 -21.01
C GLN A 297 -15.82 -27.34 -19.71
N GLN A 298 -16.83 -28.11 -19.31
CA GLN A 298 -17.57 -27.88 -18.07
C GLN A 298 -16.66 -28.05 -16.83
N LYS A 299 -15.83 -29.10 -16.80
CA LYS A 299 -14.86 -29.32 -15.71
C LYS A 299 -13.85 -28.17 -15.62
N SER A 300 -13.36 -27.68 -16.77
CA SER A 300 -12.46 -26.53 -16.81
C SER A 300 -13.15 -25.26 -16.26
N ARG A 301 -14.38 -24.96 -16.69
CA ARG A 301 -15.16 -23.82 -16.16
C ARG A 301 -15.37 -23.91 -14.65
N LEU A 302 -15.70 -25.10 -14.14
CA LEU A 302 -15.88 -25.33 -12.71
C LEU A 302 -14.58 -25.10 -11.93
N ASN A 303 -13.46 -25.60 -12.43
CA ASN A 303 -12.14 -25.38 -11.83
C ASN A 303 -11.79 -23.89 -11.78
N THR A 304 -11.98 -23.17 -12.89
CA THR A 304 -11.74 -21.71 -12.96
C THR A 304 -12.64 -20.95 -11.99
N ALA A 305 -13.94 -21.25 -11.94
CA ALA A 305 -14.86 -20.62 -10.99
C ALA A 305 -14.43 -20.89 -9.54
N THR A 306 -14.01 -22.12 -9.24
CA THR A 306 -13.51 -22.51 -7.91
C THR A 306 -12.23 -21.76 -7.54
N GLU A 307 -11.29 -21.59 -8.47
CA GLU A 307 -10.08 -20.81 -8.25
C GLU A 307 -10.35 -19.32 -8.04
N LEU A 308 -11.24 -18.71 -8.83
CA LEU A 308 -11.66 -17.32 -8.66
C LEU A 308 -12.27 -17.09 -7.26
N ILE A 309 -13.20 -17.95 -6.84
CA ILE A 309 -13.80 -17.89 -5.51
C ILE A 309 -12.73 -18.06 -4.42
N LYS A 310 -11.78 -18.98 -4.59
CA LYS A 310 -10.68 -19.18 -3.65
C LYS A 310 -9.78 -17.94 -3.55
N ASN A 311 -9.49 -17.28 -4.67
CA ASN A 311 -8.66 -16.07 -4.73
C ASN A 311 -9.38 -14.87 -4.10
N GLU A 312 -10.65 -14.62 -4.43
CA GLU A 312 -11.44 -13.59 -3.75
C GLU A 312 -11.49 -13.80 -2.23
N ASN A 313 -11.69 -15.04 -1.80
CA ASN A 313 -11.70 -15.38 -0.37
C ASN A 313 -10.32 -15.18 0.28
N LYS A 314 -9.22 -15.42 -0.45
CA LYS A 314 -7.85 -15.16 0.02
C LYS A 314 -7.60 -13.66 0.18
N GLU A 315 -8.03 -12.85 -0.78
CA GLU A 315 -7.94 -11.38 -0.69
C GLU A 315 -8.75 -10.84 0.49
N LYS A 316 -10.00 -11.26 0.65
CA LYS A 316 -10.83 -10.89 1.81
C LYS A 316 -10.18 -11.29 3.14
N LYS A 317 -9.64 -12.52 3.25
CA LYS A 317 -8.91 -12.98 4.45
C LYS A 317 -7.65 -12.14 4.71
N SER A 318 -6.93 -11.74 3.67
CA SER A 318 -5.74 -10.89 3.80
C SER A 318 -6.07 -9.51 4.36
N VAL A 319 -7.12 -8.86 3.82
CA VAL A 319 -7.61 -7.56 4.31
C VAL A 319 -8.03 -7.65 5.78
N ILE A 320 -8.82 -8.67 6.13
CA ILE A 320 -9.26 -8.89 7.52
C ILE A 320 -8.07 -9.14 8.45
N SER A 321 -7.10 -9.96 8.05
CA SER A 321 -5.91 -10.23 8.86
C SER A 321 -5.07 -8.96 9.12
N ASN A 322 -4.88 -8.13 8.10
CA ASN A 322 -4.14 -6.87 8.24
C ASN A 322 -4.87 -5.87 9.15
N PHE A 323 -6.20 -5.83 9.08
CA PHE A 323 -7.01 -5.04 10.01
C PHE A 323 -6.80 -5.49 11.47
N TYR A 324 -6.88 -6.79 11.77
CA TYR A 324 -6.64 -7.29 13.13
C TYR A 324 -5.22 -7.02 13.63
N LYS A 325 -4.19 -7.11 12.77
CA LYS A 325 -2.81 -6.73 13.13
C LYS A 325 -2.69 -5.24 13.48
N ALA A 326 -3.34 -4.37 12.72
CA ALA A 326 -3.35 -2.94 13.00
C ALA A 326 -4.04 -2.63 14.33
N VAL A 327 -5.22 -3.21 14.57
CA VAL A 327 -5.97 -3.02 15.82
C VAL A 327 -5.22 -3.57 17.04
N SER A 328 -4.62 -4.77 16.94
CA SER A 328 -3.83 -5.33 18.03
C SER A 328 -2.55 -4.53 18.31
N GLY A 329 -1.90 -3.98 17.27
CA GLY A 329 -0.80 -3.03 17.42
C GLY A 329 -1.20 -1.77 18.19
N LEU A 330 -2.33 -1.15 17.82
CA LEU A 330 -2.87 0.01 18.54
C LEU A 330 -3.23 -0.32 19.99
N GLY A 331 -3.84 -1.48 20.23
CA GLY A 331 -4.14 -1.97 21.58
C GLY A 331 -2.88 -2.08 22.46
N GLY A 332 -1.79 -2.60 21.90
CA GLY A 332 -0.49 -2.67 22.59
C GLY A 332 0.04 -1.30 22.99
N VAL A 333 -0.04 -0.32 22.09
CA VAL A 333 0.39 1.07 22.37
C VAL A 333 -0.45 1.70 23.49
N ILE A 334 -1.77 1.50 23.48
CA ILE A 334 -2.67 2.01 24.52
C ILE A 334 -2.34 1.39 25.88
N ILE A 335 -2.07 0.09 25.95
CA ILE A 335 -1.68 -0.59 27.19
C ILE A 335 -0.37 -0.01 27.74
N ILE A 336 0.63 0.22 26.89
CA ILE A 336 1.90 0.84 27.29
C ILE A 336 1.67 2.26 27.82
N LEU A 337 0.82 3.05 27.17
CA LEU A 337 0.46 4.40 27.65
C LEU A 337 -0.21 4.36 29.02
N ILE A 338 -1.15 3.42 29.24
CA ILE A 338 -1.80 3.24 30.55
C ILE A 338 -0.78 2.88 31.63
N ILE A 339 0.19 2.01 31.32
CA ILE A 339 1.27 1.64 32.25
C ILE A 339 2.13 2.86 32.59
N ILE A 340 2.55 3.64 31.59
CA ILE A 340 3.37 4.85 31.77
C ILE A 340 2.62 5.86 32.63
N LEU A 341 1.36 6.17 32.30
CA LEU A 341 0.53 7.09 33.07
C LEU A 341 0.31 6.60 34.51
N GLY A 342 0.11 5.29 34.69
CA GLY A 342 0.00 4.67 36.01
C GLY A 342 1.28 4.80 36.85
N GLN A 343 2.46 4.58 36.25
CA GLN A 343 3.75 4.74 36.92
C GLN A 343 4.02 6.21 37.28
N GLN A 344 3.73 7.15 36.37
CA GLN A 344 3.87 8.59 36.63
C GLN A 344 2.96 9.02 37.78
N ARG A 345 1.70 8.58 37.79
CA ARG A 345 0.76 8.86 38.89
C ARG A 345 1.26 8.30 40.22
N ARG A 346 1.73 7.05 40.26
CA ARG A 346 2.30 6.43 41.47
C ARG A 346 3.51 7.19 41.99
N LYS A 347 4.42 7.61 41.10
CA LYS A 347 5.60 8.42 41.46
C LYS A 347 5.17 9.75 42.07
N ARG A 348 4.24 10.47 41.42
CA ARG A 348 3.73 11.76 41.91
C ARG A 348 3.07 11.65 43.28
N LEU A 349 2.28 10.59 43.53
CA LEU A 349 1.67 10.34 44.84
C LEU A 349 2.72 10.10 45.94
N LYS A 350 3.78 9.35 45.66
CA LYS A 350 4.88 9.15 46.61
C LYS A 350 5.64 10.44 46.91
N GLU A 351 5.94 11.24 45.89
CA GLU A 351 6.61 12.53 46.08
C GLU A 351 5.73 13.49 46.89
N LYS A 352 4.42 13.55 46.64
CA LYS A 352 3.49 14.37 47.43
C LYS A 352 3.47 13.95 48.90
N ALA A 353 3.37 12.65 49.19
CA ALA A 353 3.37 12.14 50.56
C ALA A 353 4.70 12.44 51.30
N ALA A 354 5.83 12.32 50.63
CA ALA A 354 7.15 12.64 51.20
C ALA A 354 7.30 14.14 51.50
N PHE A 355 6.84 14.99 50.58
CA PHE A 355 6.80 16.44 50.76
C PHE A 355 5.96 16.85 51.99
N GLU A 356 4.73 16.32 52.10
CA GLU A 356 3.83 16.60 53.23
C GLU A 356 4.43 16.11 54.56
N ALA A 357 5.02 14.91 54.59
CA ALA A 357 5.65 14.35 55.78
C ALA A 357 6.84 15.20 56.25
N PHE A 358 7.70 15.62 55.33
CA PHE A 358 8.85 16.47 55.65
C PHE A 358 8.43 17.82 56.24
N ARG A 359 7.46 18.52 55.61
CA ARG A 359 6.98 19.82 56.11
C ARG A 359 6.29 19.69 57.47
N LYS A 360 5.47 18.65 57.67
CA LYS A 360 4.80 18.39 58.97
C LYS A 360 5.83 18.20 60.09
N ASN A 361 6.86 17.40 59.86
CA ASN A 361 7.90 17.14 60.85
C ASN A 361 8.68 18.43 61.18
N ARG A 362 9.03 19.23 60.16
CA ARG A 362 9.74 20.50 60.36
C ARG A 362 8.93 21.51 61.18
N ILE A 363 7.63 21.65 60.89
CA ILE A 363 6.73 22.54 61.64
C ILE A 363 6.55 22.05 63.09
N SER A 364 6.50 20.74 63.33
CA SER A 364 6.44 20.21 64.70
C SER A 364 7.73 20.45 65.50
N GLU A 365 8.90 20.35 64.87
CA GLU A 365 10.20 20.63 65.52
C GLU A 365 10.36 22.13 65.83
N GLU A 366 9.91 23.03 64.96
CA GLU A 366 9.89 24.47 65.21
C GLU A 366 8.94 24.83 66.37
N LYS A 367 7.73 24.27 66.44
CA LYS A 367 6.80 24.51 67.56
C LYS A 367 7.37 24.02 68.90
N TYR A 368 7.96 22.83 68.94
CA TYR A 368 8.57 22.27 70.15
C TYR A 368 9.78 23.08 70.64
N SER A 369 10.53 23.69 69.72
CA SER A 369 11.66 24.57 70.04
C SER A 369 11.21 25.96 70.53
N THR A 370 10.02 26.41 70.12
CA THR A 370 9.48 27.71 70.51
C THR A 370 8.74 27.65 71.85
N GLU A 371 8.06 26.54 72.17
CA GLU A 371 7.36 26.33 73.44
C GLU A 371 8.29 26.09 74.65
N ASN A 372 9.49 25.53 74.45
CA ASN A 372 10.45 25.27 75.53
C ASN A 372 11.38 26.46 75.89
N ASN A 373 11.16 27.65 75.33
CA ASN A 373 11.97 28.85 75.62
C ASN A 373 11.33 29.83 76.64
N ILE A 374 10.32 29.40 77.41
CA ILE A 374 9.75 30.18 78.52
C ILE A 374 9.57 29.29 79.76
N THR A 375 10.61 29.20 80.61
CA THR A 375 10.63 29.14 82.10
C THR A 375 11.88 28.40 82.64
N GLU A 376 12.38 28.91 83.78
CA GLU A 376 13.67 28.62 84.41
C GLU A 376 13.82 27.23 85.09
N ASN A 377 15.11 26.86 85.18
CA ASN A 377 15.85 26.05 86.18
C ASN A 377 15.70 24.51 86.23
N PRO A 378 16.82 23.74 86.22
CA PRO A 378 16.79 22.28 86.16
C PRO A 378 16.79 21.62 87.56
N GLU A 379 15.83 20.73 87.81
CA GLU A 379 15.94 19.70 88.84
C GLU A 379 16.43 18.38 88.23
N ILE A 380 17.56 17.90 88.73
CA ILE A 380 18.19 16.62 88.38
C ILE A 380 17.43 15.49 89.11
N LYS A 381 16.97 14.48 88.36
CA LYS A 381 16.67 13.14 88.88
C LYS A 381 17.44 12.09 88.07
N PRO A 382 18.12 11.12 88.71
CA PRO A 382 18.95 10.15 88.02
C PRO A 382 18.10 9.00 87.47
N ALA A 383 18.35 8.61 86.22
CA ALA A 383 17.81 7.38 85.63
C ALA A 383 18.97 6.42 85.34
N ASN A 384 18.97 5.31 86.08
CA ASN A 384 19.85 4.16 85.89
C ASN A 384 19.58 3.50 84.53
N GLY A 385 20.64 3.31 83.75
CA GLY A 385 20.66 2.48 82.54
C GLY A 385 22.08 2.38 82.02
N GLU A 386 22.66 1.19 82.10
CA GLU A 386 24.07 0.87 81.90
C GLU A 386 24.64 1.35 80.56
N VAL A 387 25.73 2.13 80.62
CA VAL A 387 26.56 2.49 79.46
C VAL A 387 27.93 1.82 79.61
N PRO A 388 28.45 1.11 78.58
CA PRO A 388 29.75 0.47 78.63
C PRO A 388 30.88 1.51 78.82
N LYS A 389 31.79 1.23 79.75
CA LYS A 389 32.99 2.03 80.06
C LYS A 389 33.81 2.34 78.80
N ASN A 390 34.03 3.63 78.50
CA ASN A 390 35.33 4.23 78.17
C ASN A 390 35.25 5.77 78.03
N ASP A 391 36.23 6.47 78.61
CA ASP A 391 36.55 7.91 78.53
C ASP A 391 35.38 8.91 78.59
N THR A 392 34.88 9.21 79.79
CA THR A 392 33.83 10.22 80.01
C THR A 392 34.30 11.64 79.74
N LEU A 393 33.65 12.31 78.78
CA LEU A 393 33.60 13.77 78.67
C LEU A 393 32.93 14.32 79.94
N ASN A 394 33.51 15.35 80.57
CA ASN A 394 32.86 16.04 81.70
C ASN A 394 31.58 16.74 81.20
N GLU A 395 30.48 16.59 81.94
CA GLU A 395 29.17 17.21 81.69
C GLU A 395 29.27 18.72 81.41
N GLU A 396 30.16 19.43 82.12
CA GLU A 396 30.42 20.86 81.90
C GLU A 396 30.99 21.15 80.49
N THR A 397 31.86 20.27 79.98
CA THR A 397 32.41 20.39 78.63
C THR A 397 31.36 20.06 77.58
N GLU A 398 30.49 19.10 77.84
CA GLU A 398 29.38 18.74 76.96
C GLU A 398 28.37 19.89 76.81
N ILE A 399 27.95 20.51 77.91
CA ILE A 399 27.06 21.69 77.91
C ILE A 399 27.70 22.85 77.14
N ARG A 400 28.98 23.16 77.39
CA ARG A 400 29.71 24.22 76.68
C ARG A 400 29.75 23.98 75.17
N LEU A 401 29.97 22.73 74.74
CA LEU A 401 30.00 22.37 73.33
C LEU A 401 28.62 22.46 72.67
N LEU A 402 27.56 22.08 73.39
CA LEU A 402 26.18 22.25 72.92
C LEU A 402 25.82 23.72 72.72
N GLN A 403 26.12 24.59 73.68
CA GLN A 403 25.92 26.05 73.56
C GLN A 403 26.74 26.64 72.40
N GLY A 404 27.98 26.15 72.22
CA GLY A 404 28.83 26.53 71.10
C GLY A 404 28.25 26.13 69.74
N LEU A 405 27.67 24.93 69.64
CA LEU A 405 26.98 24.46 68.45
C LEU A 405 25.70 25.27 68.16
N GLU A 406 24.93 25.64 69.18
CA GLU A 406 23.76 26.52 69.01
C GLU A 406 24.13 27.90 68.48
N LYS A 407 25.22 28.48 68.99
CA LYS A 407 25.74 29.76 68.46
C LYS A 407 26.16 29.61 66.99
N PHE A 408 26.90 28.54 66.66
CA PHE A 408 27.30 28.23 65.30
C PHE A 408 26.10 28.05 64.35
N GLU A 409 25.03 27.41 64.81
CA GLU A 409 23.76 27.27 64.08
C GLU A 409 23.10 28.63 63.84
N LYS A 410 22.99 29.47 64.87
CA LYS A 410 22.41 30.83 64.76
C LYS A 410 23.18 31.73 63.79
N GLU A 411 24.51 31.61 63.77
CA GLU A 411 25.39 32.35 62.86
C GLU A 411 25.41 31.78 61.43
N GLN A 412 24.68 30.68 61.16
CA GLN A 412 24.62 30.00 59.86
C GLN A 412 25.99 29.58 59.31
N GLY A 413 26.97 29.35 60.20
CA GLY A 413 28.34 28.99 59.82
C GLY A 413 28.45 27.69 59.02
N TYR A 414 27.40 26.86 59.05
CA TYR A 414 27.27 25.64 58.27
C TYR A 414 27.17 25.88 56.75
N ASN A 415 26.75 27.06 56.28
CA ASN A 415 26.67 27.37 54.85
C ASN A 415 28.04 27.68 54.22
N GLN A 416 29.13 27.76 55.01
CA GLN A 416 30.47 28.00 54.48
C GLN A 416 30.98 26.81 53.65
N LYS A 417 31.51 27.10 52.44
CA LYS A 417 32.19 26.09 51.62
C LYS A 417 33.41 25.52 52.36
N GLY A 418 33.58 24.20 52.32
CA GLY A 418 34.71 23.52 52.94
C GLY A 418 34.68 23.46 54.47
N ILE A 419 33.53 23.71 55.12
CA ILE A 419 33.38 23.49 56.56
C ILE A 419 33.67 22.02 56.91
N ALA A 420 34.54 21.82 57.90
CA ALA A 420 34.97 20.50 58.35
C ALA A 420 34.97 20.45 59.88
N LEU A 421 34.79 19.25 60.44
CA LEU A 421 34.71 19.02 61.89
C LEU A 421 35.89 19.65 62.65
N GLY A 422 37.10 19.57 62.08
CA GLY A 422 38.30 20.18 62.66
C GLY A 422 38.20 21.69 62.83
N LYS A 423 37.62 22.40 61.85
CA LYS A 423 37.47 23.86 61.90
C LYS A 423 36.54 24.29 63.04
N ILE A 424 35.43 23.58 63.22
CA ILE A 424 34.48 23.87 64.31
C ILE A 424 35.07 23.48 65.66
N ALA A 425 35.76 22.34 65.75
CA ALA A 425 36.42 21.91 66.98
C ALA A 425 37.42 22.97 67.47
N SER A 426 38.22 23.53 66.56
CA SER A 426 39.12 24.65 66.88
C SER A 426 38.37 25.91 67.30
N GLN A 427 37.29 26.30 66.61
CA GLN A 427 36.48 27.47 66.96
C GLN A 427 35.83 27.36 68.35
N LEU A 428 35.46 26.14 68.74
CA LEU A 428 34.87 25.85 70.04
C LEU A 428 35.92 25.49 71.11
N ASN A 429 37.21 25.67 70.83
CA ASN A 429 38.33 25.31 71.72
C ASN A 429 38.19 23.87 72.27
N THR A 430 38.10 22.89 71.36
CA THR A 430 38.03 21.45 71.68
C THR A 430 38.73 20.61 70.61
N ASN A 431 38.76 19.29 70.80
CA ASN A 431 39.25 18.33 69.81
C ASN A 431 38.09 17.70 69.02
N THR A 432 38.41 17.13 67.85
CA THR A 432 37.42 16.50 66.96
C THR A 432 36.74 15.28 67.56
N LYS A 433 37.40 14.54 68.47
CA LYS A 433 36.82 13.36 69.16
C LYS A 433 35.63 13.79 70.01
N TYR A 434 35.80 14.82 70.85
CA TYR A 434 34.74 15.32 71.72
C TYR A 434 33.61 15.98 70.94
N LEU A 435 33.93 16.82 69.94
CA LEU A 435 32.88 17.43 69.12
C LEU A 435 32.07 16.38 68.32
N SER A 436 32.74 15.36 67.77
CA SER A 436 32.07 14.26 67.08
C SER A 436 31.16 13.47 68.02
N MET A 437 31.62 13.22 69.25
CA MET A 437 30.85 12.52 70.28
C MET A 437 29.59 13.31 70.68
N VAL A 438 29.72 14.63 70.91
CA VAL A 438 28.57 15.51 71.22
C VAL A 438 27.58 15.56 70.06
N ILE A 439 28.05 15.70 68.81
CA ILE A 439 27.17 15.69 67.62
C ILE A 439 26.48 14.33 67.48
N LYS A 440 27.18 13.24 67.77
CA LYS A 440 26.63 11.90 67.70
C LYS A 440 25.54 11.66 68.74
N ASN A 441 25.74 12.15 69.96
CA ASN A 441 24.84 11.91 71.08
C ASN A 441 23.62 12.85 71.08
N HIS A 442 23.78 14.11 70.65
CA HIS A 442 22.74 15.15 70.82
C HIS A 442 22.21 15.77 69.52
N LYS A 443 22.80 15.45 68.38
CA LYS A 443 22.40 16.01 67.08
C LYS A 443 22.14 14.87 66.07
N ALA A 444 22.30 15.13 64.77
CA ALA A 444 21.96 14.20 63.68
C ALA A 444 22.94 13.02 63.48
N GLY A 445 23.51 12.48 64.56
CA GLY A 445 24.32 11.26 64.60
C GLY A 445 25.76 11.37 64.08
N ASN A 446 26.00 12.07 62.97
CA ASN A 446 27.35 12.34 62.49
C ASN A 446 27.48 13.75 61.91
N PHE A 447 28.72 14.25 61.82
CA PHE A 447 29.02 15.61 61.37
C PHE A 447 28.45 15.94 59.98
N SER A 448 28.56 15.01 59.02
CA SER A 448 28.08 15.23 57.65
C SER A 448 26.56 15.39 57.63
N ASN A 449 25.84 14.49 58.30
CA ASN A 449 24.38 14.54 58.40
C ASN A 449 23.91 15.79 59.12
N TYR A 450 24.60 16.18 60.20
CA TYR A 450 24.31 17.38 60.96
C TYR A 450 24.41 18.65 60.08
N ILE A 451 25.55 18.86 59.42
CA ILE A 451 25.75 20.01 58.54
C ILE A 451 24.78 19.99 57.34
N ASN A 452 24.58 18.83 56.72
CA ASN A 452 23.69 18.71 55.57
C ASN A 452 22.23 18.98 55.94
N THR A 453 21.76 18.51 57.10
CA THR A 453 20.38 18.77 57.56
C THR A 453 20.16 20.26 57.80
N LEU A 454 21.11 20.93 58.46
CA LEU A 454 21.04 22.39 58.66
C LEU A 454 21.00 23.16 57.34
N ARG A 455 21.86 22.81 56.38
CA ARG A 455 21.90 23.42 55.04
C ARG A 455 20.59 23.25 54.27
N ILE A 456 20.03 22.04 54.28
CA ILE A 456 18.77 21.76 53.59
C ILE A 456 17.61 22.49 54.28
N ASN A 457 17.54 22.49 55.61
CA ASN A 457 16.49 23.23 56.32
C ASN A 457 16.55 24.74 56.05
N TYR A 458 17.76 25.32 56.02
CA TYR A 458 17.99 26.71 55.64
C TYR A 458 17.47 27.03 54.24
N ILE A 459 17.84 26.25 53.22
CA ILE A 459 17.41 26.56 51.84
C ILE A 459 15.93 26.28 51.63
N VAL A 460 15.36 25.30 52.33
CA VAL A 460 13.91 25.06 52.27
C VAL A 460 13.16 26.24 52.88
N ASP A 461 13.61 26.77 54.03
CA ASP A 461 13.06 28.01 54.60
C ASP A 461 13.07 29.16 53.58
N LYS A 462 14.22 29.40 52.92
CA LYS A 462 14.31 30.39 51.84
C LYS A 462 13.36 30.10 50.68
N ILE A 463 13.25 28.85 50.21
CA ILE A 463 12.35 28.47 49.11
C ILE A 463 10.88 28.69 49.49
N GLU A 464 10.49 28.42 50.73
CA GLU A 464 9.12 28.59 51.21
C GLU A 464 8.75 30.05 51.41
N ASN A 465 9.65 30.83 52.02
CA ASN A 465 9.37 32.18 52.50
C ASN A 465 9.79 33.30 51.52
N ALA A 466 10.73 33.03 50.60
CA ALA A 466 11.24 34.00 49.63
C ALA A 466 11.02 33.50 48.18
N PRO A 467 9.95 33.95 47.49
CA PRO A 467 9.54 33.43 46.17
C PRO A 467 10.62 33.47 45.07
N GLU A 468 11.57 34.39 45.15
CA GLU A 468 12.73 34.51 44.24
C GLU A 468 13.61 33.26 44.27
N TYR A 469 13.74 32.60 45.42
CA TYR A 469 14.54 31.37 45.55
C TYR A 469 13.97 30.20 44.75
N ARG A 470 12.68 30.24 44.39
CA ARG A 470 12.02 29.24 43.53
C ARG A 470 12.42 29.36 42.06
N LYS A 471 12.95 30.51 41.65
CA LYS A 471 13.34 30.80 40.26
C LYS A 471 14.83 30.61 40.02
N TYR A 472 15.63 30.45 41.06
CA TYR A 472 17.07 30.27 40.94
C TYR A 472 17.43 28.90 40.37
N LYS A 473 18.55 28.88 39.63
CA LYS A 473 19.13 27.64 39.13
C LYS A 473 19.61 26.79 40.30
N LEU A 474 19.53 25.48 40.15
CA LEU A 474 19.99 24.52 41.15
C LEU A 474 21.45 24.71 41.57
N SER A 475 22.31 25.15 40.64
CA SER A 475 23.71 25.48 40.92
C SER A 475 23.86 26.64 41.90
N TYR A 476 22.96 27.62 41.83
CA TYR A 476 22.95 28.77 42.73
C TYR A 476 22.50 28.35 44.14
N LEU A 477 21.42 27.57 44.25
CA LEU A 477 20.95 27.03 45.54
C LEU A 477 22.01 26.16 46.22
N ALA A 478 22.76 25.38 45.43
CA ALA A 478 23.86 24.57 45.93
C ALA A 478 25.03 25.43 46.44
N GLU A 479 25.36 26.51 45.73
CA GLU A 479 26.41 27.44 46.12
C GLU A 479 26.06 28.19 47.41
N GLU A 480 24.82 28.68 47.51
CA GLU A 480 24.26 29.38 48.67
C GLU A 480 24.31 28.53 49.95
N THR A 481 24.15 27.22 49.82
CA THR A 481 24.21 26.26 50.94
C THR A 481 25.61 25.67 51.17
N GLY A 482 26.62 26.08 50.40
CA GLY A 482 28.00 25.63 50.57
C GLY A 482 28.30 24.22 50.06
N PHE A 483 27.49 23.67 49.14
CA PHE A 483 27.79 22.42 48.42
C PHE A 483 28.75 22.66 47.26
N SER A 484 29.54 21.64 46.93
CA SER A 484 30.52 21.68 45.84
C SER A 484 29.91 21.54 44.44
N SER A 485 28.67 21.03 44.32
CA SER A 485 27.98 20.88 43.03
C SER A 485 26.47 20.79 43.18
N ALA A 486 25.74 21.13 42.11
CA ALA A 486 24.29 20.98 42.00
C ALA A 486 23.82 19.52 42.19
N ASN A 487 24.63 18.54 41.77
CA ASN A 487 24.32 17.11 41.93
C ASN A 487 24.45 16.68 43.40
N ALA A 488 25.51 17.10 44.09
CA ALA A 488 25.69 16.82 45.51
C ALA A 488 24.55 17.44 46.33
N PHE A 489 24.20 18.70 46.04
CA PHE A 489 23.05 19.37 46.63
C PHE A 489 21.74 18.60 46.37
N SER A 490 21.44 18.25 45.12
CA SER A 490 20.18 17.57 44.79
C SER A 490 20.02 16.20 45.44
N LYS A 491 21.11 15.45 45.54
CA LYS A 491 21.13 14.16 46.22
C LYS A 491 20.81 14.35 47.70
N VAL A 492 21.55 15.22 48.37
CA VAL A 492 21.37 15.49 49.81
C VAL A 492 20.00 16.12 50.09
N PHE A 493 19.52 17.03 49.25
CA PHE A 493 18.19 17.62 49.34
C PHE A 493 17.11 16.53 49.26
N LYS A 494 17.24 15.58 48.34
CA LYS A 494 16.31 14.46 48.23
C LYS A 494 16.43 13.48 49.41
N ASP A 495 17.63 13.23 49.91
CA ASP A 495 17.85 12.35 51.05
C ASP A 495 17.23 12.93 52.34
N VAL A 496 17.26 14.27 52.50
CA VAL A 496 16.68 14.97 53.66
C VAL A 496 15.17 15.21 53.50
N THR A 497 14.71 15.65 52.34
CA THR A 497 13.29 16.04 52.12
C THR A 497 12.40 14.92 51.55
N GLY A 498 13.01 13.82 51.11
CA GLY A 498 12.32 12.73 50.39
C GLY A 498 11.97 13.05 48.93
N VAL A 499 12.15 14.29 48.46
CA VAL A 499 11.81 14.72 47.08
C VAL A 499 12.93 15.53 46.44
N SER A 500 12.96 15.59 45.10
CA SER A 500 13.96 16.42 44.41
C SER A 500 13.67 17.92 44.62
N PRO A 501 14.67 18.82 44.52
CA PRO A 501 14.45 20.27 44.58
C PRO A 501 13.37 20.77 43.60
N SER A 502 13.38 20.26 42.37
CA SER A 502 12.38 20.62 41.35
C SER A 502 10.97 20.12 41.70
N SER A 503 10.85 18.87 42.18
CA SER A 503 9.58 18.32 42.66
C SER A 503 9.05 19.13 43.85
N TYR A 504 9.93 19.51 44.78
CA TYR A 504 9.60 20.30 45.96
C TYR A 504 9.01 21.67 45.58
N ILE A 505 9.67 22.40 44.67
CA ILE A 505 9.20 23.71 44.17
C ILE A 505 7.86 23.56 43.43
N SER A 506 7.69 22.50 42.63
CA SER A 506 6.44 22.23 41.91
C SER A 506 5.28 21.95 42.87
N LEU A 507 5.48 21.08 43.87
CA LEU A 507 4.46 20.74 44.87
C LEU A 507 4.08 21.96 45.72
N LEU A 508 5.06 22.78 46.10
CA LEU A 508 4.82 24.04 46.82
C LEU A 508 4.00 25.04 46.00
N GLY A 509 4.19 25.10 44.68
CA GLY A 509 3.38 25.92 43.77
C GLY A 509 1.93 25.43 43.64
N GLU A 510 1.71 24.11 43.64
CA GLU A 510 0.39 23.48 43.60
C GLU A 510 -0.41 23.71 44.90
N GLU A 511 0.26 23.69 46.06
CA GLU A 511 -0.38 24.00 47.34
C GLU A 511 -0.85 25.46 47.40
N LYS A 512 0.03 26.40 47.05
CA LYS A 512 -0.30 27.83 47.03
C LYS A 512 -1.37 28.21 46.02
N THR A 513 -1.62 27.41 44.99
CA THR A 513 -2.70 27.66 44.03
C THR A 513 -4.04 27.09 44.49
N ASN A 514 -4.05 25.99 45.25
CA ASN A 514 -5.26 25.44 45.87
C ASN A 514 -5.78 26.26 47.06
N ASP A 515 -4.93 27.04 47.75
CA ASP A 515 -5.37 27.95 48.83
C ASP A 515 -6.08 29.23 48.32
N PHE A 516 -6.08 29.49 46.98
CA PHE A 516 -6.77 30.64 46.35
C PHE A 516 -7.98 30.25 45.48
N THR A 517 -8.40 28.98 45.52
CA THR A 517 -9.64 28.46 44.89
C THR A 517 -10.51 27.81 45.94
#